data_AF-A0A1V2L2F4-F1
#
_entry.id   AF-A0A1V2L2F4-F1
#
_cell.length_a   1.000
_cell.length_b   1.000
_cell.length_c   1.000
_cell.angle_alpha   90.00
_cell.angle_beta   90.00
_cell.angle_gamma   90.00
#
_symmetry.space_group_name_H-M   'P 1'
#
loop_
_entity.id
_entity.type
_entity.pdbx_description
1 polymer ?
#
loop_
_entity_poly.entity_id
_entity_poly.type
_entity_poly.pdbx_seq_one_letter_code
_entity_poly.pdbx_strand_id
1 'polypeptide(L)'
;MSSALASLASGLSTDTIASMLSTMSSSQIVSTLESLQTAGVNLSSIDTTAVISKLNITQVTGLLSSNSSTVNGLLQSFTPVQLVSLIDDMSNSTSTLFKTAAATNNIALYKQGRTLVGLLLKKMDTTFTESQLLGVFKILGNGAAFGTGAKVLMDKAKSLVHSFFGGANVDVEIPTRLLNLVEDYQPAIFGSYPDSKDIAPSAIFIAIFAIFTIIYTLLFAKNWARGHKFLITLGLAIYSLIRTLGFILRLVWAKDITRLDVGLTSTIFLVICTVFLPSLNLILAQRYFTWKHPVLGSSKPFMTLMYIIYALVACVVIMTIVAAAVQIDYLLSESHFAMTKKVIRASSVLICLYSLVAVVLVFGASFIPASSNDKDVLTYQPSWISSFSTTYFAPKGAAAQNNAAVPDDKRHAVRVIQSSTYHHTTVHGEQQHEKELHHLGSIIVISFTTFFLFITDIFRCVSTFIDQYNKNHSWIFDPVVMYVMFGALETIVNLMYILGRIDLRFYKPDALEAPVATSTSSVHDDVEKASPSASSNEEVAAVVDEEQNITTEENVANKN
;
A
#
# COMPACT_ATOMS: atom_id res chain seq x y z
N MET A 1 -42.19 44.70 -29.43
CA MET A 1 -42.55 43.27 -29.53
C MET A 1 -41.75 42.41 -28.55
N SER A 2 -40.43 42.64 -28.38
CA SER A 2 -39.61 41.90 -27.40
C SER A 2 -39.99 42.16 -25.93
N SER A 3 -40.43 43.37 -25.56
CA SER A 3 -40.85 43.71 -24.18
C SER A 3 -42.19 43.10 -23.75
N ALA A 4 -43.12 42.87 -24.68
CA ALA A 4 -44.43 42.27 -24.41
C ALA A 4 -44.35 40.74 -24.25
N LEU A 5 -43.45 40.09 -24.99
CA LEU A 5 -43.10 38.68 -24.78
C LEU A 5 -42.36 38.47 -23.46
N ALA A 6 -41.47 39.40 -23.08
CA ALA A 6 -40.79 39.38 -21.79
C ALA A 6 -41.76 39.49 -20.60
N SER A 7 -42.77 40.38 -20.67
CA SER A 7 -43.78 40.53 -19.61
C SER A 7 -44.79 39.38 -19.54
N LEU A 8 -45.08 38.72 -20.68
CA LEU A 8 -45.90 37.51 -20.69
C LEU A 8 -45.13 36.35 -20.04
N ALA A 9 -43.85 36.22 -20.37
CA ALA A 9 -43.03 35.10 -19.94
C ALA A 9 -42.55 35.18 -18.48
N SER A 10 -42.50 36.37 -17.87
CA SER A 10 -42.22 36.53 -16.42
C SER A 10 -43.32 35.94 -15.51
N GLY A 11 -44.44 35.47 -16.06
CA GLY A 11 -45.54 34.83 -15.33
C GLY A 11 -45.90 33.42 -15.79
N LEU A 12 -45.17 32.81 -16.73
CA LEU A 12 -45.44 31.42 -17.15
C LEU A 12 -44.93 30.46 -16.06
N SER A 13 -45.84 29.66 -15.49
CA SER A 13 -45.47 28.56 -14.61
C SER A 13 -44.70 27.48 -15.38
N THR A 14 -43.83 26.73 -14.69
CA THR A 14 -43.11 25.58 -15.27
C THR A 14 -44.06 24.61 -15.98
N ASP A 15 -45.24 24.34 -15.41
CA ASP A 15 -46.24 23.44 -15.99
C ASP A 15 -46.83 23.97 -17.30
N THR A 16 -47.01 25.28 -17.42
CA THR A 16 -47.46 25.93 -18.66
C THR A 16 -46.40 25.79 -19.75
N ILE A 17 -45.12 25.94 -19.41
CA ILE A 17 -44.02 25.76 -20.36
C ILE A 17 -43.91 24.28 -20.76
N ALA A 18 -43.95 23.36 -19.80
CA ALA A 18 -43.86 21.92 -20.06
C ALA A 18 -45.01 21.42 -20.95
N SER A 19 -46.24 21.86 -20.70
CA SER A 19 -47.41 21.50 -21.53
C SER A 19 -47.29 22.06 -22.94
N MET A 20 -46.84 23.32 -23.13
CA MET A 20 -46.58 23.87 -24.46
C MET A 20 -45.52 23.06 -25.22
N LEU A 21 -44.38 22.79 -24.59
CA LEU A 21 -43.26 22.10 -25.22
C LEU A 21 -43.57 20.64 -25.58
N SER A 22 -44.42 19.96 -24.80
CA SER A 22 -44.78 18.56 -25.05
C SER A 22 -45.45 18.32 -26.42
N THR A 23 -46.06 19.35 -27.01
CA THR A 23 -46.72 19.30 -28.32
C THR A 23 -45.81 19.62 -29.51
N MET A 24 -44.57 20.08 -29.26
CA MET A 24 -43.64 20.59 -30.28
C MET A 24 -42.62 19.54 -30.74
N SER A 25 -42.09 19.63 -31.96
CA SER A 25 -40.91 18.84 -32.37
C SER A 25 -39.65 19.32 -31.63
N SER A 26 -38.60 18.49 -31.56
CA SER A 26 -37.32 18.87 -30.92
C SER A 26 -36.72 20.18 -31.48
N SER A 27 -36.78 20.38 -32.80
CA SER A 27 -36.31 21.63 -33.44
C SER A 27 -37.14 22.87 -33.06
N GLN A 28 -38.45 22.69 -32.90
CA GLN A 28 -39.36 23.75 -32.42
C GLN A 28 -39.11 24.06 -30.96
N ILE A 29 -38.82 23.06 -30.12
CA ILE A 29 -38.44 23.28 -28.72
C ILE A 29 -37.17 24.12 -28.64
N VAL A 30 -36.10 23.76 -29.38
CA VAL A 30 -34.83 24.50 -29.37
C VAL A 30 -35.03 25.96 -29.80
N SER A 31 -35.68 26.20 -30.93
CA SER A 31 -35.94 27.56 -31.44
C SER A 31 -36.84 28.38 -30.51
N THR A 32 -37.80 27.74 -29.83
CA THR A 32 -38.65 28.40 -28.82
C THR A 32 -37.83 28.80 -27.59
N LEU A 33 -36.97 27.92 -27.08
CA LEU A 33 -36.07 28.23 -25.96
C LEU A 33 -35.12 29.38 -26.30
N GLU A 34 -34.53 29.38 -27.50
CA GLU A 34 -33.67 30.46 -27.98
C GLU A 34 -34.42 31.80 -28.07
N SER A 35 -35.66 31.77 -28.56
CA SER A 35 -36.52 32.96 -28.66
C SER A 35 -36.88 33.50 -27.27
N LEU A 36 -37.18 32.62 -26.30
CA LEU A 36 -37.47 32.99 -24.92
C LEU A 36 -36.24 33.60 -24.23
N GLN A 37 -35.05 33.01 -24.42
CA GLN A 37 -33.81 33.59 -23.88
C GLN A 37 -33.53 34.97 -24.47
N THR A 38 -33.70 35.13 -25.79
CA THR A 38 -33.53 36.42 -26.49
C THR A 38 -34.55 37.46 -26.03
N ALA A 39 -35.74 37.02 -25.60
CA ALA A 39 -36.76 37.87 -24.99
C ALA A 39 -36.47 38.24 -23.52
N GLY A 40 -35.34 37.80 -22.94
CA GLY A 40 -34.93 38.15 -21.57
C GLY A 40 -35.55 37.25 -20.48
N VAL A 41 -36.13 36.11 -20.86
CA VAL A 41 -36.64 35.13 -19.89
C VAL A 41 -35.48 34.44 -19.19
N ASN A 42 -35.49 34.43 -17.86
CA ASN A 42 -34.51 33.66 -17.11
C ASN A 42 -34.86 32.17 -17.16
N LEU A 43 -34.31 31.46 -18.14
CA LEU A 43 -34.57 30.03 -18.30
C LEU A 43 -33.99 29.18 -17.16
N SER A 44 -33.06 29.70 -16.36
CA SER A 44 -32.46 28.95 -15.24
C SER A 44 -33.41 28.79 -14.04
N SER A 45 -34.51 29.55 -13.98
CA SER A 45 -35.55 29.40 -12.94
C SER A 45 -36.64 28.40 -13.31
N ILE A 46 -36.59 27.84 -14.53
CA ILE A 46 -37.52 26.80 -14.96
C ILE A 46 -37.08 25.48 -14.34
N ASP A 47 -38.02 24.74 -13.75
CA ASP A 47 -37.76 23.35 -13.35
C ASP A 47 -37.68 22.48 -14.61
N THR A 48 -36.47 22.40 -15.13
CA THR A 48 -36.11 21.65 -16.33
C THR A 48 -36.33 20.15 -16.17
N THR A 49 -36.27 19.61 -14.95
CA THR A 49 -36.57 18.20 -14.68
C THR A 49 -38.07 17.94 -14.91
N ALA A 50 -38.93 18.80 -14.38
CA ALA A 50 -40.37 18.74 -14.63
C ALA A 50 -40.70 18.87 -16.12
N VAL A 51 -40.01 19.74 -16.87
CA VAL A 51 -40.17 19.87 -18.32
C VAL A 51 -39.72 18.60 -19.06
N ILE A 52 -38.53 18.07 -18.76
CA ILE A 52 -37.98 16.88 -19.43
C ILE A 52 -38.86 15.65 -19.20
N SER A 53 -39.45 15.50 -18.01
CA SER A 53 -40.36 14.39 -17.70
C SER A 53 -41.63 14.35 -18.58
N LYS A 54 -41.99 15.47 -19.21
CA LYS A 54 -43.16 15.60 -20.11
C LYS A 54 -42.81 15.42 -21.59
N LEU A 55 -41.52 15.31 -21.92
CA LEU A 55 -41.05 15.13 -23.29
C LEU A 55 -40.94 13.65 -23.63
N ASN A 56 -41.29 13.30 -24.87
CA ASN A 56 -41.05 11.98 -25.41
C ASN A 56 -39.56 11.77 -25.75
N ILE A 57 -39.17 10.51 -25.87
CA ILE A 57 -37.77 10.10 -26.14
C ILE A 57 -37.19 10.79 -27.39
N THR A 58 -37.98 10.97 -28.45
CA THR A 58 -37.52 11.62 -29.70
C THR A 58 -37.24 13.10 -29.48
N GLN A 59 -38.08 13.80 -28.71
CA GLN A 59 -37.86 15.19 -28.31
C GLN A 59 -36.58 15.32 -27.48
N VAL A 60 -36.40 14.47 -26.45
CA VAL A 60 -35.21 14.48 -25.58
C VAL A 60 -33.93 14.15 -26.37
N THR A 61 -33.99 13.16 -27.25
CA THR A 61 -32.86 12.81 -28.15
C THR A 61 -32.47 14.00 -29.02
N GLY A 62 -33.46 14.71 -29.59
CA GLY A 62 -33.23 15.90 -30.39
C GLY A 62 -32.62 17.06 -29.59
N LEU A 63 -33.03 17.24 -28.34
CA LEU A 63 -32.47 18.26 -27.45
C LEU A 63 -31.02 17.96 -27.06
N LEU A 64 -30.74 16.73 -26.65
CA LEU A 64 -29.39 16.29 -26.27
C LEU A 64 -28.43 16.23 -27.46
N SER A 65 -28.94 16.02 -28.69
CA SER A 65 -28.10 16.10 -29.90
C SER A 65 -27.87 17.53 -30.39
N SER A 66 -28.61 18.51 -29.88
CA SER A 66 -28.43 19.90 -30.28
C SER A 66 -27.12 20.48 -29.74
N ASN A 67 -26.49 21.34 -30.55
CA ASN A 67 -25.34 22.16 -30.17
C ASN A 67 -25.75 23.58 -29.75
N SER A 68 -27.04 23.80 -29.43
CA SER A 68 -27.55 25.11 -29.04
C SER A 68 -26.89 25.58 -27.74
N SER A 69 -26.35 26.81 -27.76
CA SER A 69 -25.76 27.44 -26.57
C SER A 69 -26.79 27.63 -25.46
N THR A 70 -28.05 27.88 -25.82
CA THR A 70 -29.19 27.97 -24.89
C THR A 70 -29.43 26.66 -24.16
N VAL A 71 -29.52 25.55 -24.89
CA VAL A 71 -29.73 24.21 -24.31
C VAL A 71 -28.54 23.81 -23.44
N ASN A 72 -27.32 24.05 -23.91
CA ASN A 72 -26.12 23.77 -23.12
C ASN A 72 -26.03 24.65 -21.86
N GLY A 73 -26.38 25.93 -21.96
CA GLY A 73 -26.42 26.85 -20.83
C GLY A 73 -27.46 26.44 -19.79
N LEU A 74 -28.61 25.94 -20.24
CA LEU A 74 -29.61 25.34 -19.36
C LEU A 74 -29.05 24.13 -18.60
N LEU A 75 -28.43 23.18 -19.29
CA LEU A 75 -27.81 22.00 -18.66
C LEU A 75 -26.71 22.40 -17.66
N GLN A 76 -25.94 23.45 -17.97
CA GLN A 76 -24.91 24.00 -17.07
C GLN A 76 -25.47 24.73 -15.85
N SER A 77 -26.74 25.15 -15.89
CA SER A 77 -27.42 25.79 -14.77
C SER A 77 -27.99 24.81 -13.74
N PHE A 78 -28.00 23.50 -14.03
CA PHE A 78 -28.58 22.50 -13.14
C PHE A 78 -27.83 22.45 -11.80
N THR A 79 -28.57 22.44 -10.72
CA THR A 79 -28.03 22.04 -9.41
C THR A 79 -27.66 20.56 -9.43
N PRO A 80 -26.72 20.11 -8.57
CA PRO A 80 -26.39 18.68 -8.48
C PRO A 80 -27.60 17.78 -8.21
N VAL A 81 -28.58 18.25 -7.43
CA VAL A 81 -29.82 17.51 -7.14
C VAL A 81 -30.67 17.36 -8.40
N GLN A 82 -30.84 18.43 -9.18
CA GLN A 82 -31.55 18.37 -10.46
C GLN A 82 -30.84 17.45 -11.46
N LEU A 83 -29.51 17.43 -11.46
CA LEU A 83 -28.73 16.53 -12.31
C LEU A 83 -28.89 15.06 -11.92
N VAL A 84 -28.91 14.73 -10.62
CA VAL A 84 -29.23 13.36 -10.15
C VAL A 84 -30.64 12.95 -10.59
N SER A 85 -31.64 13.81 -10.39
CA SER A 85 -33.01 13.52 -10.82
C SER A 85 -33.11 13.30 -12.33
N LEU A 86 -32.41 14.12 -13.13
CA LEU A 86 -32.33 13.92 -14.58
C LEU A 86 -31.72 12.56 -14.93
N ILE A 87 -30.61 12.19 -14.27
CA ILE A 87 -29.92 10.91 -14.48
C ILE A 87 -30.87 9.74 -14.17
N ASP A 88 -31.62 9.81 -13.06
CA ASP A 88 -32.57 8.78 -12.65
C ASP A 88 -33.76 8.66 -13.63
N ASP A 89 -34.36 9.79 -14.02
CA ASP A 89 -35.46 9.83 -14.99
C ASP A 89 -35.03 9.27 -16.36
N MET A 90 -33.82 9.62 -16.79
CA MET A 90 -33.21 9.10 -18.01
C MET A 90 -32.94 7.60 -17.90
N SER A 91 -32.43 7.13 -16.76
CA SER A 91 -32.17 5.71 -16.53
C SER A 91 -33.46 4.88 -16.56
N ASN A 92 -34.52 5.36 -15.90
CA ASN A 92 -35.83 4.73 -15.92
C ASN A 92 -36.41 4.65 -17.35
N SER A 93 -36.28 5.75 -18.09
CA SER A 93 -36.76 5.86 -19.48
C SER A 93 -36.01 4.91 -20.42
N THR A 94 -34.67 4.90 -20.37
CA THR A 94 -33.86 4.03 -21.23
C THR A 94 -33.98 2.56 -20.82
N SER A 95 -34.03 2.25 -19.52
CA SER A 95 -34.30 0.88 -19.04
C SER A 95 -35.61 0.35 -19.60
N THR A 96 -36.67 1.16 -19.59
CA THR A 96 -37.98 0.77 -20.13
C THR A 96 -37.89 0.50 -21.63
N LEU A 97 -37.26 1.41 -22.38
CA LEU A 97 -36.93 1.23 -23.80
C LEU A 97 -36.23 -0.10 -24.07
N PHE A 98 -35.13 -0.40 -23.37
CA PHE A 98 -34.35 -1.63 -23.61
C PHE A 98 -35.14 -2.89 -23.26
N LYS A 99 -35.91 -2.89 -22.15
CA LYS A 99 -36.78 -4.01 -21.79
C LYS A 99 -37.87 -4.22 -22.83
N THR A 100 -38.51 -3.16 -23.32
CA THR A 100 -39.50 -3.25 -24.40
C THR A 100 -38.86 -3.72 -25.70
N ALA A 101 -37.68 -3.22 -26.06
CA ALA A 101 -36.96 -3.64 -27.25
C ALA A 101 -36.63 -5.13 -27.21
N ALA A 102 -36.17 -5.63 -26.05
CA ALA A 102 -35.90 -7.05 -25.84
C ALA A 102 -37.17 -7.90 -25.91
N ALA A 103 -38.25 -7.48 -25.24
CA ALA A 103 -39.53 -8.20 -25.23
C ALA A 103 -40.20 -8.25 -26.62
N THR A 104 -39.97 -7.25 -27.46
CA THR A 104 -40.56 -7.14 -28.81
C THR A 104 -39.59 -7.48 -29.94
N ASN A 105 -38.36 -7.85 -29.62
CA ASN A 105 -37.26 -8.04 -30.57
C ASN A 105 -37.07 -6.85 -31.56
N ASN A 106 -37.31 -5.62 -31.08
CA ASN A 106 -37.32 -4.41 -31.91
C ASN A 106 -35.94 -3.73 -31.94
N ILE A 107 -35.19 -3.98 -33.02
CA ILE A 107 -33.84 -3.45 -33.24
C ILE A 107 -33.82 -1.91 -33.33
N ALA A 108 -34.86 -1.29 -33.89
CA ALA A 108 -34.92 0.17 -34.01
C ALA A 108 -35.03 0.84 -32.63
N LEU A 109 -35.84 0.24 -31.75
CA LEU A 109 -36.03 0.70 -30.38
C LEU A 109 -34.75 0.51 -29.54
N TYR A 110 -34.04 -0.60 -29.75
CA TYR A 110 -32.71 -0.83 -29.16
C TYR A 110 -31.69 0.23 -29.61
N LYS A 111 -31.63 0.54 -30.91
CA LYS A 111 -30.75 1.60 -31.46
C LYS A 111 -31.10 2.99 -30.91
N GLN A 112 -32.39 3.28 -30.74
CA GLN A 112 -32.85 4.53 -30.14
C GLN A 112 -32.37 4.67 -28.69
N GLY A 113 -32.51 3.62 -27.88
CA GLY A 113 -31.97 3.58 -26.52
C GLY A 113 -30.46 3.79 -26.48
N ARG A 114 -29.69 3.08 -27.33
CA ARG A 114 -28.21 3.25 -27.43
C ARG A 114 -27.83 4.69 -27.77
N THR A 115 -28.54 5.31 -28.71
CA THR A 115 -28.27 6.69 -29.14
C THR A 115 -28.51 7.67 -28.00
N LEU A 116 -29.61 7.51 -27.27
CA LEU A 116 -29.96 8.38 -26.16
C LEU A 116 -28.92 8.32 -25.03
N VAL A 117 -28.52 7.11 -24.63
CA VAL A 117 -27.48 6.91 -23.60
C VAL A 117 -26.14 7.50 -24.08
N GLY A 118 -25.75 7.24 -25.33
CA GLY A 118 -24.52 7.81 -25.90
C GLY A 118 -24.50 9.34 -25.91
N LEU A 119 -25.63 9.99 -26.22
CA LEU A 119 -25.76 11.45 -26.16
C LEU A 119 -25.68 11.99 -24.73
N LEU A 120 -26.30 11.31 -23.77
CA LEU A 120 -26.23 11.68 -22.35
C LEU A 120 -24.79 11.61 -21.84
N LEU A 121 -24.10 10.50 -22.08
CA LEU A 121 -22.69 10.32 -21.70
C LEU A 121 -21.80 11.38 -22.38
N LYS A 122 -22.08 11.72 -23.64
CA LYS A 122 -21.37 12.80 -24.34
C LYS A 122 -21.62 14.17 -23.70
N LYS A 123 -22.84 14.47 -23.21
CA LYS A 123 -23.12 15.72 -22.50
C LYS A 123 -22.47 15.75 -21.12
N MET A 124 -22.43 14.63 -20.39
CA MET A 124 -21.62 14.44 -19.17
C MET A 124 -20.15 14.76 -19.42
N ASP A 125 -19.62 14.31 -20.55
CA ASP A 125 -18.23 14.55 -20.93
C ASP A 125 -17.96 16.00 -21.39
N THR A 126 -18.88 16.64 -22.10
CA THR A 126 -18.58 17.92 -22.80
C THR A 126 -19.29 19.16 -22.27
N THR A 127 -20.41 19.02 -21.58
CA THR A 127 -21.32 20.16 -21.28
C THR A 127 -21.40 20.46 -19.78
N PHE A 128 -21.57 19.44 -18.92
CA PHE A 128 -21.68 19.67 -17.48
C PHE A 128 -20.35 20.15 -16.88
N THR A 129 -20.44 20.98 -15.85
CA THR A 129 -19.29 21.55 -15.15
C THR A 129 -18.73 20.57 -14.11
N GLU A 130 -17.45 20.72 -13.74
CA GLU A 130 -16.84 19.90 -12.67
C GLU A 130 -17.62 20.02 -11.36
N SER A 131 -18.08 21.22 -11.00
CA SER A 131 -18.83 21.46 -9.76
C SER A 131 -20.13 20.66 -9.69
N GLN A 132 -20.84 20.53 -10.80
CA GLN A 132 -22.07 19.74 -10.90
C GLN A 132 -21.76 18.26 -10.72
N LEU A 133 -20.75 17.76 -11.44
CA LEU A 133 -20.36 16.35 -11.41
C LEU A 133 -19.84 15.93 -10.02
N LEU A 134 -19.03 16.77 -9.38
CA LEU A 134 -18.60 16.55 -7.99
C LEU A 134 -19.78 16.60 -7.01
N GLY A 135 -20.73 17.51 -7.23
CA GLY A 135 -21.96 17.55 -6.45
C GLY A 135 -22.78 16.27 -6.57
N VAL A 136 -22.86 15.69 -7.77
CA VAL A 136 -23.50 14.38 -8.01
C VAL A 136 -22.78 13.29 -7.22
N PHE A 137 -21.45 13.21 -7.30
CA PHE A 137 -20.69 12.24 -6.50
C PHE A 137 -20.92 12.41 -5.00
N LYS A 138 -21.01 13.66 -4.52
CA LYS A 138 -21.30 13.94 -3.11
C LYS A 138 -22.69 13.48 -2.69
N ILE A 139 -23.71 13.64 -3.55
CA ILE A 139 -25.06 13.13 -3.29
C ILE A 139 -25.07 11.60 -3.31
N LEU A 140 -24.48 10.98 -4.33
CA LEU A 140 -24.37 9.52 -4.45
C LEU A 140 -23.57 8.90 -3.29
N GLY A 141 -22.60 9.63 -2.77
CA GLY A 141 -21.79 9.29 -1.61
C GLY A 141 -22.45 9.63 -0.26
N ASN A 142 -23.71 10.07 -0.23
CA ASN A 142 -24.41 10.48 0.99
C ASN A 142 -23.66 11.53 1.83
N GLY A 143 -23.03 12.51 1.15
CA GLY A 143 -22.25 13.56 1.79
C GLY A 143 -20.84 13.15 2.23
N ALA A 144 -20.34 11.98 1.80
CA ALA A 144 -18.99 11.53 2.09
C ALA A 144 -17.92 12.54 1.61
N ALA A 145 -16.78 12.52 2.32
CA ALA A 145 -15.60 13.27 1.96
C ALA A 145 -15.05 12.80 0.60
N PHE A 146 -14.57 13.75 -0.20
CA PHE A 146 -13.93 13.42 -1.48
C PHE A 146 -12.66 12.60 -1.25
N GLY A 147 -12.44 11.63 -2.15
CA GLY A 147 -11.31 10.70 -2.05
C GLY A 147 -11.56 9.51 -1.12
N THR A 148 -12.82 9.24 -0.75
CA THR A 148 -13.20 8.08 0.06
C THR A 148 -14.21 7.20 -0.67
N GLY A 149 -14.23 5.91 -0.36
CA GLY A 149 -15.21 4.96 -0.89
C GLY A 149 -15.16 4.82 -2.41
N ALA A 150 -13.98 4.97 -3.02
CA ALA A 150 -13.78 4.90 -4.46
C ALA A 150 -14.35 3.61 -5.06
N LYS A 151 -14.23 2.48 -4.33
CA LYS A 151 -14.82 1.20 -4.73
C LYS A 151 -16.34 1.25 -4.78
N VAL A 152 -16.97 1.71 -3.71
CA VAL A 152 -18.43 1.87 -3.62
C VAL A 152 -18.95 2.83 -4.68
N LEU A 153 -18.25 3.94 -4.93
CA LEU A 153 -18.62 4.91 -5.97
C LEU A 153 -18.48 4.31 -7.37
N MET A 154 -17.43 3.55 -7.63
CA MET A 154 -17.22 2.84 -8.89
C MET A 154 -18.31 1.78 -9.13
N ASP A 155 -18.67 1.01 -8.10
CA ASP A 155 -19.73 0.00 -8.18
C ASP A 155 -21.10 0.65 -8.40
N LYS A 156 -21.39 1.77 -7.73
CA LYS A 156 -22.59 2.60 -7.99
C LYS A 156 -22.60 3.14 -9.41
N ALA A 157 -21.46 3.63 -9.92
CA ALA A 157 -21.35 4.14 -11.28
C ALA A 157 -21.59 3.02 -12.31
N LYS A 158 -20.99 1.84 -12.14
CA LYS A 158 -21.23 0.66 -12.98
C LYS A 158 -22.69 0.22 -12.93
N SER A 159 -23.30 0.20 -11.74
CA SER A 159 -24.72 -0.11 -11.57
C SER A 159 -25.63 0.88 -12.28
N LEU A 160 -25.37 2.18 -12.16
CA LEU A 160 -26.07 3.24 -12.90
C LEU A 160 -25.95 3.04 -14.41
N VAL A 161 -24.73 2.79 -14.90
CA VAL A 161 -24.47 2.51 -16.31
C VAL A 161 -25.25 1.28 -16.78
N HIS A 162 -25.22 0.17 -16.05
CA HIS A 162 -26.00 -1.03 -16.36
C HIS A 162 -27.51 -0.78 -16.34
N SER A 163 -27.99 0.05 -15.41
CA SER A 163 -29.39 0.45 -15.29
C SER A 163 -29.87 1.15 -16.57
N PHE A 164 -29.04 2.03 -17.16
CA PHE A 164 -29.38 2.66 -18.44
C PHE A 164 -29.65 1.65 -19.57
N PHE A 165 -29.04 0.46 -19.55
CA PHE A 165 -29.23 -0.60 -20.56
C PHE A 165 -30.25 -1.66 -20.12
N GLY A 166 -31.10 -1.37 -19.14
CA GLY A 166 -32.13 -2.30 -18.65
C GLY A 166 -31.57 -3.53 -17.94
N GLY A 167 -30.34 -3.47 -17.44
CA GLY A 167 -29.65 -4.58 -16.78
C GLY A 167 -28.97 -5.56 -17.74
N ALA A 168 -28.89 -5.24 -19.04
CA ALA A 168 -28.07 -6.01 -19.97
C ALA A 168 -26.58 -5.87 -19.59
N ASN A 169 -25.82 -6.98 -19.68
CA ASN A 169 -24.36 -6.99 -19.53
C ASN A 169 -23.72 -6.30 -20.74
N VAL A 170 -23.78 -4.97 -20.76
CA VAL A 170 -23.11 -4.16 -21.75
C VAL A 170 -21.86 -3.59 -21.09
N ASP A 171 -20.70 -4.00 -21.58
CA ASP A 171 -19.45 -3.34 -21.23
C ASP A 171 -19.50 -1.92 -21.79
N VAL A 172 -19.75 -0.96 -20.91
CA VAL A 172 -19.77 0.45 -21.25
C VAL A 172 -18.69 1.12 -20.46
N GLU A 173 -17.71 1.63 -21.20
CA GLU A 173 -16.62 2.40 -20.63
C GLU A 173 -17.18 3.68 -20.01
N ILE A 174 -16.80 3.93 -18.76
CA ILE A 174 -17.12 5.18 -18.07
C ILE A 174 -16.37 6.31 -18.81
N PRO A 175 -17.04 7.43 -19.15
CA PRO A 175 -16.40 8.57 -19.81
C PRO A 175 -15.10 8.97 -19.13
N THR A 176 -14.03 9.13 -19.91
CA THR A 176 -12.67 9.41 -19.41
C THR A 176 -12.63 10.66 -18.54
N ARG A 177 -13.40 11.71 -18.86
CA ARG A 177 -13.46 12.90 -18.02
C ARG A 177 -14.00 12.64 -16.61
N LEU A 178 -14.97 11.74 -16.45
CA LEU A 178 -15.48 11.37 -15.13
C LEU A 178 -14.45 10.58 -14.35
N LEU A 179 -13.74 9.66 -15.03
CA LEU A 179 -12.66 8.90 -14.42
C LEU A 179 -11.54 9.83 -13.94
N ASN A 180 -11.09 10.74 -14.81
CA ASN A 180 -10.08 11.75 -14.47
C ASN A 180 -10.55 12.65 -13.33
N LEU A 181 -11.83 13.06 -13.32
CA LEU A 181 -12.37 13.89 -12.25
C LEU A 181 -12.41 13.14 -10.91
N VAL A 182 -12.75 11.86 -10.90
CA VAL A 182 -12.73 11.05 -9.67
C VAL A 182 -11.30 10.87 -9.18
N GLU A 183 -10.37 10.59 -10.10
CA GLU A 183 -8.93 10.46 -9.83
C GLU A 183 -8.33 11.75 -9.28
N ASP A 184 -8.63 12.89 -9.90
CA ASP A 184 -8.20 14.24 -9.51
C ASP A 184 -8.52 14.56 -8.05
N TYR A 185 -9.65 14.06 -7.55
CA TYR A 185 -10.12 14.28 -6.18
C TYR A 185 -9.87 13.07 -5.26
N GLN A 186 -9.06 12.11 -5.68
CA GLN A 186 -8.48 11.15 -4.75
C GLN A 186 -7.32 11.76 -3.94
N PRO A 187 -7.01 11.21 -2.75
CA PRO A 187 -5.85 11.65 -1.98
C PRO A 187 -4.57 11.40 -2.78
N ALA A 188 -3.65 12.36 -2.77
CA ALA A 188 -2.35 12.16 -3.39
C ALA A 188 -1.62 11.01 -2.68
N ILE A 189 -1.27 9.97 -3.43
CA ILE A 189 -0.52 8.82 -2.93
C ILE A 189 0.93 8.90 -3.41
N PHE A 190 1.85 8.37 -2.61
CA PHE A 190 3.28 8.39 -2.95
C PHE A 190 3.55 7.52 -4.18
N GLY A 191 3.97 8.16 -5.28
CA GLY A 191 4.11 7.54 -6.59
C GLY A 191 2.91 7.72 -7.51
N SER A 192 1.87 8.41 -7.07
CA SER A 192 0.64 8.69 -7.83
C SER A 192 -0.08 7.42 -8.35
N TYR A 193 -1.22 7.67 -8.98
CA TYR A 193 -2.00 6.67 -9.71
C TYR A 193 -1.28 6.35 -11.02
N PRO A 194 -1.03 5.06 -11.33
CA PRO A 194 -0.18 4.70 -12.46
C PRO A 194 -0.85 4.96 -13.81
N ASP A 195 -0.09 5.48 -14.76
CA ASP A 195 -0.52 5.66 -16.15
C ASP A 195 0.30 4.79 -17.12
N SER A 196 0.11 4.96 -18.43
CA SER A 196 0.88 4.20 -19.43
C SER A 196 2.40 4.34 -19.31
N LYS A 197 2.91 5.42 -18.70
CA LYS A 197 4.34 5.68 -18.50
C LYS A 197 4.92 4.85 -17.34
N ASP A 198 4.09 4.35 -16.42
CA ASP A 198 4.48 3.45 -15.33
C ASP A 198 4.80 2.02 -15.82
N ILE A 199 4.38 1.65 -17.05
CA ILE A 199 4.55 0.28 -17.57
C ILE A 199 6.04 -0.11 -17.66
N ALA A 200 6.85 0.72 -18.31
CA ALA A 200 8.27 0.46 -18.52
C ALA A 200 9.09 0.41 -17.20
N PRO A 201 9.04 1.42 -16.31
CA PRO A 201 9.77 1.36 -15.05
C PRO A 201 9.29 0.21 -14.16
N SER A 202 7.98 -0.06 -14.09
CA SER A 202 7.47 -1.23 -13.36
C SER A 202 8.07 -2.53 -13.89
N ALA A 203 8.10 -2.73 -15.21
CA ALA A 203 8.68 -3.94 -15.82
C ALA A 203 10.16 -4.13 -15.46
N ILE A 204 10.95 -3.05 -15.44
CA ILE A 204 12.36 -3.08 -15.05
C ILE A 204 12.51 -3.51 -13.59
N PHE A 205 11.75 -2.90 -12.67
CA PHE A 205 11.84 -3.26 -11.25
C PHE A 205 11.28 -4.65 -10.96
N ILE A 206 10.27 -5.12 -11.69
CA ILE A 206 9.83 -6.53 -11.63
C ILE A 206 11.01 -7.46 -11.93
N ALA A 207 11.74 -7.22 -13.02
CA ALA A 207 12.88 -8.06 -13.38
C ALA A 207 13.98 -8.03 -12.31
N ILE A 208 14.33 -6.84 -11.81
CA ILE A 208 15.36 -6.66 -10.78
C ILE A 208 14.98 -7.39 -9.48
N PHE A 209 13.80 -7.15 -8.93
CA PHE A 209 13.39 -7.75 -7.66
C PHE A 209 13.07 -9.25 -7.79
N ALA A 210 12.64 -9.73 -8.96
CA ALA A 210 12.53 -11.16 -9.23
C ALA A 210 13.90 -11.84 -9.18
N ILE A 211 14.94 -11.23 -9.77
CA ILE A 211 16.32 -11.74 -9.69
C ILE A 211 16.79 -11.78 -8.24
N PHE A 212 16.56 -10.72 -7.45
CA PHE A 212 16.89 -10.72 -6.02
C PHE A 212 16.16 -11.82 -5.25
N THR A 213 14.87 -12.03 -5.52
CA THR A 213 14.08 -13.11 -4.92
C THR A 213 14.71 -14.47 -5.19
N ILE A 214 15.11 -14.73 -6.43
CA ILE A 214 15.79 -15.98 -6.79
C ILE A 214 17.13 -16.09 -6.04
N ILE A 215 17.95 -15.03 -6.05
CA ILE A 215 19.27 -15.04 -5.40
C ILE A 215 19.14 -15.31 -3.89
N TYR A 216 18.27 -14.59 -3.17
CA TYR A 216 18.08 -14.79 -1.75
C TYR A 216 17.51 -16.18 -1.43
N THR A 217 16.57 -16.67 -2.23
CA THR A 217 16.00 -18.03 -2.05
C THR A 217 17.09 -19.08 -2.22
N LEU A 218 17.92 -18.98 -3.26
CA LEU A 218 19.03 -19.90 -3.49
C LEU A 218 20.09 -19.79 -2.38
N LEU A 219 20.42 -18.57 -1.94
CA LEU A 219 21.38 -18.33 -0.86
C LEU A 219 20.88 -18.95 0.45
N PHE A 220 19.61 -18.74 0.79
CA PHE A 220 18.97 -19.33 1.97
C PHE A 220 18.97 -20.85 1.91
N ALA A 221 18.48 -21.45 0.82
CA ALA A 221 18.43 -22.90 0.64
C ALA A 221 19.83 -23.53 0.74
N LYS A 222 20.83 -22.89 0.13
CA LYS A 222 22.22 -23.37 0.11
C LYS A 222 22.89 -23.27 1.49
N ASN A 223 22.60 -22.22 2.25
CA ASN A 223 23.09 -22.01 3.61
C ASN A 223 22.40 -22.96 4.60
N TRP A 224 21.07 -23.12 4.48
CA TRP A 224 20.28 -24.06 5.27
C TRP A 224 20.77 -25.50 5.11
N ALA A 225 20.99 -25.95 3.87
CA ALA A 225 21.51 -27.28 3.57
C ALA A 225 22.94 -27.54 4.13
N ARG A 226 23.65 -26.50 4.58
CA ARG A 226 24.98 -26.59 5.19
C ARG A 226 24.96 -26.46 6.71
N GLY A 227 23.79 -26.21 7.32
CA GLY A 227 23.65 -25.92 8.74
C GLY A 227 23.96 -24.47 9.12
N HIS A 228 24.09 -23.57 8.14
CA HIS A 228 24.30 -22.13 8.37
C HIS A 228 22.96 -21.40 8.37
N LYS A 229 22.26 -21.42 9.52
CA LYS A 229 20.91 -20.86 9.64
C LYS A 229 20.95 -19.34 9.75
N PHE A 230 20.61 -18.63 8.68
CA PHE A 230 20.52 -17.18 8.67
C PHE A 230 19.15 -16.72 8.15
N LEU A 231 18.19 -16.60 9.08
CA LEU A 231 16.78 -16.32 8.78
C LEU A 231 16.55 -14.95 8.12
N ILE A 232 17.45 -13.98 8.29
CA ILE A 232 17.34 -12.66 7.64
C ILE A 232 17.38 -12.81 6.11
N THR A 233 18.12 -13.77 5.55
CA THR A 233 18.09 -14.02 4.09
C THR A 233 16.73 -14.54 3.63
N LEU A 234 16.02 -15.33 4.45
CA LEU A 234 14.64 -15.73 4.14
C LEU A 234 13.70 -14.51 4.19
N GLY A 235 13.85 -13.65 5.20
CA GLY A 235 13.11 -12.39 5.27
C GLY A 235 13.33 -11.52 4.03
N LEU A 236 14.57 -11.41 3.55
CA LEU A 236 14.89 -10.67 2.32
C LEU A 236 14.27 -11.30 1.08
N ALA A 237 14.23 -12.64 0.98
CA ALA A 237 13.54 -13.33 -0.12
C ALA A 237 12.03 -13.04 -0.11
N ILE A 238 11.39 -13.08 1.06
CA ILE A 238 9.96 -12.77 1.22
C ILE A 238 9.68 -11.31 0.86
N TYR A 239 10.47 -10.38 1.38
CA TYR A 239 10.33 -8.96 1.07
C TYR A 239 10.50 -8.70 -0.43
N SER A 240 11.53 -9.26 -1.08
CA SER A 240 11.77 -9.02 -2.50
C SER A 240 10.67 -9.64 -3.37
N LEU A 241 10.07 -10.76 -2.92
CA LEU A 241 8.90 -11.34 -3.56
C LEU A 241 7.69 -10.40 -3.47
N ILE A 242 7.37 -9.91 -2.27
CA ILE A 242 6.25 -8.95 -2.07
C ILE A 242 6.48 -7.68 -2.91
N ARG A 243 7.72 -7.18 -2.96
CA ARG A 243 8.10 -6.03 -3.79
C ARG A 243 7.89 -6.29 -5.28
N THR A 244 8.26 -7.49 -5.75
CA THR A 244 8.02 -7.93 -7.13
C THR A 244 6.54 -7.97 -7.45
N LEU A 245 5.73 -8.59 -6.57
CA LEU A 245 4.28 -8.64 -6.71
C LEU A 245 3.65 -7.24 -6.71
N GLY A 246 4.13 -6.34 -5.85
CA GLY A 246 3.68 -4.95 -5.80
C GLY A 246 3.85 -4.22 -7.13
N PHE A 247 5.00 -4.37 -7.80
CA PHE A 247 5.22 -3.79 -9.13
C PHE A 247 4.47 -4.52 -10.24
N ILE A 248 4.26 -5.84 -10.15
CA ILE A 248 3.39 -6.59 -11.09
C ILE A 248 1.97 -6.01 -11.05
N LEU A 249 1.41 -5.86 -9.85
CA LEU A 249 0.07 -5.31 -9.67
C LEU A 249 0.02 -3.84 -10.12
N ARG A 250 1.08 -3.06 -9.90
CA ARG A 250 1.18 -1.67 -10.41
C ARG A 250 1.15 -1.62 -11.93
N LEU A 251 1.87 -2.52 -12.61
CA LEU A 251 1.88 -2.63 -14.07
C LEU A 251 0.50 -3.03 -14.61
N VAL A 252 -0.24 -3.92 -13.92
CA VAL A 252 -1.61 -4.28 -14.31
C VAL A 252 -2.55 -3.10 -14.09
N TRP A 253 -2.42 -2.39 -12.98
CA TRP A 253 -3.23 -1.21 -12.68
C TRP A 253 -2.99 -0.07 -13.66
N ALA A 254 -1.75 0.11 -14.13
CA ALA A 254 -1.39 1.08 -15.18
C ALA A 254 -2.13 0.88 -16.51
N LYS A 255 -2.61 -0.34 -16.80
CA LYS A 255 -3.37 -0.64 -18.01
C LYS A 255 -4.86 -0.33 -17.86
N ASP A 256 -5.37 -0.32 -16.63
CA ASP A 256 -6.78 -0.14 -16.31
C ASP A 256 -6.92 0.36 -14.87
N ILE A 257 -6.99 1.68 -14.72
CA ILE A 257 -7.06 2.35 -13.41
C ILE A 257 -8.38 2.04 -12.66
N THR A 258 -9.40 1.54 -13.36
CA THR A 258 -10.70 1.20 -12.77
C THR A 258 -10.67 -0.06 -11.91
N ARG A 259 -9.58 -0.84 -11.97
CA ARG A 259 -9.33 -2.03 -11.13
C ARG A 259 -8.83 -1.65 -9.75
N LEU A 260 -9.71 -1.03 -8.96
CA LEU A 260 -9.39 -0.47 -7.65
C LEU A 260 -8.83 -1.51 -6.66
N ASP A 261 -9.31 -2.76 -6.69
CA ASP A 261 -8.78 -3.84 -5.83
C ASP A 261 -7.30 -4.16 -6.14
N VAL A 262 -6.93 -4.17 -7.43
CA VAL A 262 -5.55 -4.39 -7.87
C VAL A 262 -4.67 -3.21 -7.45
N GLY A 263 -5.19 -1.99 -7.59
CA GLY A 263 -4.48 -0.77 -7.19
C GLY A 263 -4.24 -0.66 -5.68
N LEU A 264 -5.25 -0.99 -4.89
CA LEU A 264 -5.15 -1.05 -3.42
C LEU A 264 -4.10 -2.10 -3.01
N THR A 265 -4.19 -3.31 -3.56
CA THR A 265 -3.24 -4.40 -3.24
C THR A 265 -1.81 -4.03 -3.64
N SER A 266 -1.64 -3.41 -4.82
CA SER A 266 -0.33 -2.89 -5.28
C SER A 266 0.25 -1.89 -4.27
N THR A 267 -0.55 -0.90 -3.86
CA THR A 267 -0.12 0.15 -2.94
C THR A 267 0.26 -0.44 -1.57
N ILE A 268 -0.54 -1.38 -1.05
CA ILE A 268 -0.24 -2.08 0.20
C ILE A 268 1.10 -2.82 0.10
N PHE A 269 1.30 -3.63 -0.95
CA PHE A 269 2.55 -4.39 -1.12
C PHE A 269 3.78 -3.48 -1.25
N LEU A 270 3.65 -2.38 -1.99
CA LEU A 270 4.73 -1.40 -2.11
C LEU A 270 5.02 -0.70 -0.78
N VAL A 271 4.00 -0.37 0.02
CA VAL A 271 4.20 0.29 1.31
C VAL A 271 4.73 -0.67 2.39
N ILE A 272 4.22 -1.90 2.49
CA ILE A 272 4.69 -2.89 3.49
C ILE A 272 6.20 -3.09 3.39
N CYS A 273 6.70 -3.19 2.17
CA CYS A 273 8.11 -3.41 1.91
C CYS A 273 9.01 -2.27 2.43
N THR A 274 8.49 -1.04 2.49
CA THR A 274 9.21 0.11 3.08
C THR A 274 9.40 -0.01 4.58
N VAL A 275 8.57 -0.80 5.27
CA VAL A 275 8.73 -1.05 6.71
C VAL A 275 9.55 -2.31 6.93
N PHE A 276 9.30 -3.34 6.12
CA PHE A 276 9.93 -4.65 6.27
C PHE A 276 11.44 -4.61 6.07
N LEU A 277 11.93 -3.91 5.03
CA LEU A 277 13.37 -3.88 4.74
C LEU A 277 14.18 -3.11 5.80
N PRO A 278 13.79 -1.89 6.24
CA PRO A 278 14.40 -1.29 7.42
C PRO A 278 14.30 -2.19 8.64
N SER A 279 13.23 -2.98 8.77
CA SER A 279 13.07 -3.89 9.90
C SER A 279 14.21 -4.88 10.03
N LEU A 280 14.54 -5.54 8.92
CA LEU A 280 15.70 -6.43 8.83
C LEU A 280 17.02 -5.68 9.03
N ASN A 281 17.13 -4.46 8.50
CA ASN A 281 18.33 -3.63 8.66
C ASN A 281 18.59 -3.26 10.14
N LEU A 282 17.56 -2.98 10.94
CA LEU A 282 17.75 -2.74 12.37
C LEU A 282 18.27 -3.99 13.10
N ILE A 283 17.80 -5.18 12.74
CA ILE A 283 18.34 -6.43 13.31
C ILE A 283 19.83 -6.56 12.99
N LEU A 284 20.25 -6.21 11.77
CA LEU A 284 21.66 -6.17 11.39
C LEU A 284 22.44 -5.09 12.18
N ALA A 285 21.86 -3.91 12.38
CA ALA A 285 22.43 -2.83 13.18
C ALA A 285 22.59 -3.23 14.66
N GLN A 286 21.60 -3.92 15.24
CA GLN A 286 21.69 -4.48 16.59
C GLN A 286 22.82 -5.51 16.69
N ARG A 287 22.97 -6.40 15.69
CA ARG A 287 24.08 -7.38 15.64
C ARG A 287 25.44 -6.68 15.54
N TYR A 288 25.53 -5.61 14.75
CA TYR A 288 26.73 -4.78 14.66
C TYR A 288 27.06 -4.08 15.99
N PHE A 289 26.06 -3.50 16.65
CA PHE A 289 26.22 -2.83 17.94
C PHE A 289 26.65 -3.82 19.03
N THR A 290 26.01 -4.98 19.10
CA THR A 290 26.36 -6.04 20.07
C THR A 290 27.76 -6.61 19.83
N TRP A 291 28.23 -6.62 18.59
CA TRP A 291 29.60 -7.01 18.29
C TRP A 291 30.62 -6.03 18.87
N LYS A 292 30.42 -4.72 18.70
CA LYS A 292 31.36 -3.71 19.20
C LYS A 292 31.22 -3.45 20.72
N HIS A 293 30.03 -3.67 21.27
CA HIS A 293 29.72 -3.53 22.70
C HIS A 293 28.98 -4.77 23.24
N PRO A 294 29.69 -5.89 23.49
CA PRO A 294 29.08 -7.14 23.93
C PRO A 294 28.32 -7.04 25.26
N VAL A 295 28.83 -6.27 26.24
CA VAL A 295 28.17 -6.14 27.56
C VAL A 295 26.83 -5.41 27.41
N LEU A 296 26.86 -4.23 26.77
CA LEU A 296 25.68 -3.39 26.63
C LEU A 296 24.66 -4.02 25.68
N GLY A 297 25.13 -4.52 24.55
CA GLY A 297 24.30 -5.18 23.54
C GLY A 297 23.68 -6.48 24.06
N SER A 298 24.35 -7.24 24.93
CA SER A 298 23.78 -8.47 25.52
C SER A 298 23.01 -8.24 26.82
N SER A 299 22.88 -7.00 27.28
CA SER A 299 22.17 -6.70 28.52
C SER A 299 20.66 -6.98 28.36
N LYS A 300 20.05 -7.54 29.42
CA LYS A 300 18.60 -7.79 29.47
C LYS A 300 17.74 -6.57 29.10
N PRO A 301 17.95 -5.36 29.67
CA PRO A 301 17.10 -4.21 29.33
C PRO A 301 17.21 -3.82 27.86
N PHE A 302 18.41 -3.88 27.27
CA PHE A 302 18.60 -3.58 25.85
C PHE A 302 17.87 -4.60 24.97
N MET A 303 18.03 -5.90 25.24
CA MET A 303 17.37 -6.96 24.47
C MET A 303 15.85 -6.87 24.58
N THR A 304 15.30 -6.67 25.78
CA THR A 304 13.86 -6.45 25.98
C THR A 304 13.37 -5.23 25.22
N LEU A 305 14.10 -4.12 25.24
CA LEU A 305 13.76 -2.92 24.47
C LEU A 305 13.72 -3.22 22.96
N MET A 306 14.70 -3.95 22.42
CA MET A 306 14.73 -4.31 21.01
C MET A 306 13.52 -5.20 20.63
N TYR A 307 13.16 -6.19 21.45
CA TYR A 307 11.98 -7.02 21.20
C TYR A 307 10.67 -6.22 21.22
N ILE A 308 10.53 -5.27 22.15
CA ILE A 308 9.37 -4.36 22.19
C ILE A 308 9.30 -3.55 20.91
N ILE A 309 10.42 -3.02 20.43
CA ILE A 309 10.48 -2.25 19.19
C ILE A 309 10.08 -3.12 17.98
N TYR A 310 10.55 -4.36 17.89
CA TYR A 310 10.17 -5.27 16.81
C TYR A 310 8.67 -5.63 16.84
N ALA A 311 8.10 -5.88 18.01
CA ALA A 311 6.66 -6.13 18.16
C ALA A 311 5.82 -4.90 17.79
N LEU A 312 6.27 -3.70 18.19
CA LEU A 312 5.60 -2.43 17.86
C LEU A 312 5.48 -2.23 16.34
N VAL A 313 6.52 -2.57 15.58
CA VAL A 313 6.50 -2.45 14.11
C VAL A 313 5.38 -3.27 13.48
N ALA A 314 5.19 -4.52 13.92
CA ALA A 314 4.12 -5.36 13.40
C ALA A 314 2.73 -4.72 13.63
N CYS A 315 2.49 -4.18 14.83
CA CYS A 315 1.26 -3.46 15.14
C CYS A 315 1.06 -2.22 14.26
N VAL A 316 2.12 -1.43 14.03
CA VAL A 316 2.07 -0.23 13.18
C VAL A 316 1.76 -0.58 11.73
N VAL A 317 2.32 -1.67 11.20
CA VAL A 317 2.03 -2.14 9.84
C VAL A 317 0.55 -2.51 9.70
N ILE A 318 0.02 -3.33 10.62
CA ILE A 318 -1.39 -3.75 10.59
C ILE A 318 -2.32 -2.53 10.66
N MET A 319 -2.07 -1.62 11.60
CA MET A 319 -2.84 -0.38 11.75
C MET A 319 -2.87 0.45 10.47
N THR A 320 -1.72 0.56 9.78
CA THR A 320 -1.59 1.35 8.55
C THR A 320 -2.35 0.72 7.39
N ILE A 321 -2.27 -0.61 7.24
CA ILE A 321 -2.99 -1.36 6.20
C ILE A 321 -4.49 -1.18 6.38
N VAL A 322 -4.99 -1.37 7.61
CA VAL A 322 -6.42 -1.21 7.92
C VAL A 322 -6.88 0.22 7.62
N ALA A 323 -6.12 1.24 8.04
CA ALA A 323 -6.46 2.63 7.76
C ALA A 323 -6.53 2.94 6.25
N ALA A 324 -5.61 2.39 5.46
CA ALA A 324 -5.59 2.58 4.01
C ALA A 324 -6.78 1.86 3.32
N ALA A 325 -7.07 0.60 3.70
CA ALA A 325 -8.20 -0.15 3.17
C ALA A 325 -9.53 0.55 3.49
N VAL A 326 -9.69 1.05 4.72
CA VAL A 326 -10.90 1.76 5.16
C VAL A 326 -11.18 3.00 4.31
N GLN A 327 -10.16 3.75 3.90
CA GLN A 327 -10.34 4.94 3.05
C GLN A 327 -10.89 4.60 1.65
N ILE A 328 -10.49 3.46 1.08
CA ILE A 328 -10.86 3.07 -0.30
C ILE A 328 -12.21 2.35 -0.34
N ASP A 329 -12.48 1.48 0.63
CA ASP A 329 -13.66 0.61 0.64
C ASP A 329 -14.91 1.28 1.23
N TYR A 330 -14.75 2.24 2.14
CA TYR A 330 -15.87 2.85 2.84
C TYR A 330 -16.05 4.32 2.49
N LEU A 331 -17.31 4.76 2.44
CA LEU A 331 -17.68 6.16 2.35
C LEU A 331 -17.53 6.80 3.74
N LEU A 332 -16.55 7.70 3.91
CA LEU A 332 -16.26 8.32 5.20
C LEU A 332 -16.76 9.77 5.23
N SER A 333 -17.26 10.21 6.38
CA SER A 333 -17.42 11.65 6.65
C SER A 333 -16.05 12.33 6.77
N GLU A 334 -15.99 13.65 6.60
CA GLU A 334 -14.76 14.45 6.76
C GLU A 334 -14.03 14.20 8.10
N SER A 335 -14.78 14.03 9.20
CA SER A 335 -14.20 13.76 10.52
C SER A 335 -13.47 12.40 10.57
N HIS A 336 -14.15 11.33 10.15
CA HIS A 336 -13.56 9.99 10.07
C HIS A 336 -12.41 9.93 9.06
N PHE A 337 -12.49 10.66 7.95
CA PHE A 337 -11.40 10.73 6.97
C PHE A 337 -10.17 11.46 7.55
N ALA A 338 -10.36 12.53 8.30
CA ALA A 338 -9.27 13.18 9.03
C ALA A 338 -8.64 12.26 10.09
N MET A 339 -9.45 11.40 10.74
CA MET A 339 -8.96 10.41 11.70
C MET A 339 -8.05 9.37 11.04
N THR A 340 -8.44 8.79 9.90
CA THR A 340 -7.60 7.83 9.17
C THR A 340 -6.31 8.45 8.67
N LYS A 341 -6.33 9.72 8.21
CA LYS A 341 -5.11 10.47 7.87
C LYS A 341 -4.17 10.64 9.07
N LYS A 342 -4.68 10.96 10.26
CA LYS A 342 -3.88 11.05 11.49
C LYS A 342 -3.21 9.72 11.85
N VAL A 343 -3.92 8.61 11.67
CA VAL A 343 -3.38 7.25 11.86
C VAL A 343 -2.20 7.00 10.92
N ILE A 344 -2.37 7.26 9.62
CA ILE A 344 -1.31 7.06 8.63
C ILE A 344 -0.08 7.92 8.94
N ARG A 345 -0.28 9.18 9.36
CA ARG A 345 0.82 10.07 9.80
C ARG A 345 1.55 9.50 10.99
N ALA A 346 0.82 9.11 12.05
CA ALA A 346 1.41 8.55 13.26
C ALA A 346 2.24 7.29 12.94
N SER A 347 1.70 6.38 12.13
CA SER A 347 2.41 5.20 11.67
C SER A 347 3.70 5.55 10.92
N SER A 348 3.65 6.52 10.01
CA SER A 348 4.84 6.92 9.24
C SER A 348 5.94 7.55 10.10
N VAL A 349 5.57 8.30 11.14
CA VAL A 349 6.52 8.84 12.13
C VAL A 349 7.17 7.70 12.91
N LEU A 350 6.39 6.70 13.35
CA LEU A 350 6.93 5.54 14.06
C LEU A 350 7.90 4.73 13.19
N ILE A 351 7.60 4.56 11.91
CA ILE A 351 8.51 3.92 10.93
C ILE A 351 9.79 4.75 10.75
N CYS A 352 9.68 6.08 10.66
CA CYS A 352 10.86 6.95 10.56
C CYS A 352 11.73 6.91 11.83
N LEU A 353 11.11 6.90 13.02
CA LEU A 353 11.81 6.75 14.30
C LEU A 353 12.52 5.39 14.40
N TYR A 354 11.89 4.35 13.87
CA TYR A 354 12.49 3.03 13.82
C TYR A 354 13.80 3.01 13.02
N SER A 355 13.80 3.59 11.83
CA SER A 355 15.04 3.72 11.03
C SER A 355 16.06 4.65 11.67
N LEU A 356 15.61 5.66 12.41
CA LEU A 356 16.49 6.47 13.24
C LEU A 356 17.16 5.65 14.36
N VAL A 357 16.49 4.67 14.97
CA VAL A 357 17.13 3.77 15.93
C VAL A 357 18.26 2.98 15.26
N ALA A 358 18.07 2.51 14.03
CA ALA A 358 19.15 1.82 13.30
C ALA A 358 20.35 2.74 13.07
N VAL A 359 20.09 4.00 12.68
CA VAL A 359 21.13 5.04 12.56
C VAL A 359 21.86 5.21 13.90
N VAL A 360 21.12 5.40 14.99
CA VAL A 360 21.69 5.59 16.34
C VAL A 360 22.54 4.39 16.77
N LEU A 361 22.14 3.16 16.49
CA LEU A 361 22.95 1.97 16.81
C LEU A 361 24.24 1.90 15.99
N VAL A 362 24.19 2.22 14.70
CA VAL A 362 25.38 2.23 13.83
C VAL A 362 26.35 3.35 14.22
N PHE A 363 25.83 4.54 14.50
CA PHE A 363 26.63 5.68 14.98
C PHE A 363 27.17 5.42 16.39
N GLY A 364 26.33 4.96 17.31
CA GLY A 364 26.71 4.62 18.68
C GLY A 364 27.82 3.59 18.71
N ALA A 365 27.70 2.52 17.93
CA ALA A 365 28.79 1.57 17.75
C ALA A 365 30.05 2.26 17.23
N SER A 366 29.96 3.16 16.24
CA SER A 366 31.14 3.79 15.64
C SER A 366 31.89 4.74 16.58
N PHE A 367 31.18 5.55 17.37
CA PHE A 367 31.75 6.64 18.18
C PHE A 367 31.99 6.29 19.66
N ILE A 368 31.27 5.31 20.21
CA ILE A 368 31.48 4.89 21.60
C ILE A 368 32.69 3.93 21.62
N PRO A 369 33.76 4.22 22.40
CA PRO A 369 34.85 3.28 22.56
C PRO A 369 34.39 2.07 23.38
N ALA A 370 34.94 0.89 23.07
CA ALA A 370 34.65 -0.31 23.85
C ALA A 370 35.13 -0.12 25.30
N SER A 371 34.26 -0.46 26.27
CA SER A 371 34.57 -0.37 27.70
C SER A 371 35.64 -1.40 28.08
N SER A 372 36.38 -1.19 29.18
CA SER A 372 37.30 -2.22 29.70
C SER A 372 36.57 -3.53 29.98
N ASN A 373 35.34 -3.46 30.49
CA ASN A 373 34.51 -4.64 30.73
C ASN A 373 34.13 -5.37 29.43
N ASP A 374 34.04 -4.67 28.28
CA ASP A 374 33.78 -5.31 26.99
C ASP A 374 34.98 -6.16 26.52
N LYS A 375 36.17 -5.91 27.08
CA LYS A 375 37.39 -6.66 26.76
C LYS A 375 37.50 -7.98 27.53
N ASP A 376 36.98 -8.00 28.74
CA ASP A 376 37.08 -9.16 29.62
C ASP A 376 35.94 -10.18 29.43
N VAL A 377 34.91 -9.83 28.65
CA VAL A 377 33.79 -10.74 28.36
C VAL A 377 34.22 -11.90 27.47
N LEU A 378 33.84 -13.10 27.91
CA LEU A 378 33.94 -14.32 27.10
C LEU A 378 32.94 -14.27 25.94
N THR A 379 33.44 -14.36 24.70
CA THR A 379 32.61 -14.29 23.49
C THR A 379 32.67 -15.57 22.65
N TYR A 380 31.52 -15.95 22.09
CA TYR A 380 31.39 -17.04 21.13
C TYR A 380 31.22 -16.48 19.71
N GLN A 381 32.14 -16.84 18.82
CA GLN A 381 32.26 -16.33 17.46
C GLN A 381 32.24 -17.48 16.43
N PRO A 382 31.74 -17.25 15.21
CA PRO A 382 31.66 -18.28 14.18
C PRO A 382 32.99 -18.53 13.47
N SER A 383 33.97 -19.10 14.20
CA SER A 383 35.35 -19.35 13.76
C SER A 383 35.46 -20.01 12.38
N TRP A 384 34.53 -20.91 12.03
CA TRP A 384 34.50 -21.63 10.75
C TRP A 384 34.28 -20.77 9.50
N ILE A 385 33.97 -19.49 9.64
CA ILE A 385 33.83 -18.56 8.52
C ILE A 385 35.21 -17.98 8.19
N SER A 386 35.78 -18.40 7.07
CA SER A 386 37.15 -18.04 6.67
C SER A 386 37.23 -17.00 5.53
N SER A 387 36.09 -16.64 4.91
CA SER A 387 36.03 -15.62 3.85
C SER A 387 34.66 -14.96 3.77
N PHE A 388 34.62 -13.69 3.36
CA PHE A 388 33.41 -12.98 2.96
C PHE A 388 33.24 -12.84 1.44
N SER A 389 33.96 -13.65 0.66
CA SER A 389 33.84 -13.66 -0.81
C SER A 389 32.43 -14.09 -1.23
N THR A 390 31.92 -13.48 -2.31
CA THR A 390 30.63 -13.80 -2.92
C THR A 390 30.48 -15.28 -3.26
N THR A 391 31.59 -15.96 -3.59
CA THR A 391 31.59 -17.39 -3.97
C THR A 391 31.81 -18.35 -2.80
N TYR A 392 32.14 -17.84 -1.61
CA TYR A 392 32.46 -18.67 -0.45
C TYR A 392 31.20 -19.18 0.27
N PHE A 393 31.27 -20.40 0.80
CA PHE A 393 30.22 -21.00 1.62
C PHE A 393 30.86 -21.74 2.80
N ALA A 394 30.25 -21.63 3.97
CA ALA A 394 30.70 -22.33 5.17
C ALA A 394 30.75 -23.86 4.96
N PRO A 395 31.72 -24.57 5.55
CA PRO A 395 31.76 -26.02 5.47
C PRO A 395 30.51 -26.66 6.08
N LYS A 396 30.05 -27.78 5.51
CA LYS A 396 28.83 -28.46 5.94
C LYS A 396 28.96 -28.93 7.40
N GLY A 397 28.02 -28.54 8.25
CA GLY A 397 27.96 -28.97 9.65
C GLY A 397 29.00 -28.33 10.57
N ALA A 398 29.80 -27.37 10.09
CA ALA A 398 30.86 -26.76 10.88
C ALA A 398 30.35 -26.02 12.13
N ALA A 399 29.17 -25.40 12.04
CA ALA A 399 28.54 -24.72 13.18
C ALA A 399 28.22 -25.70 14.32
N ALA A 400 27.63 -26.85 14.00
CA ALA A 400 27.30 -27.88 14.99
C ALA A 400 28.56 -28.52 15.59
N GLN A 401 29.58 -28.75 14.76
CA GLN A 401 30.86 -29.29 15.22
C GLN A 401 31.58 -28.33 16.19
N ASN A 402 31.62 -27.03 15.87
CA ASN A 402 32.23 -26.03 16.74
C ASN A 402 31.46 -25.87 18.05
N ASN A 403 30.12 -25.86 18.00
CA ASN A 403 29.28 -25.83 19.20
C ASN A 403 29.56 -27.03 20.11
N ALA A 404 29.62 -28.26 19.55
CA ALA A 404 29.95 -29.46 20.31
C ALA A 404 31.36 -29.44 20.93
N ALA A 405 32.31 -28.72 20.31
CA ALA A 405 33.67 -28.57 20.82
C ALA A 405 33.81 -27.51 21.93
N VAL A 406 32.75 -26.78 22.28
CA VAL A 406 32.79 -25.79 23.37
C VAL A 406 32.74 -26.49 24.73
N PRO A 407 33.75 -26.24 25.61
CA PRO A 407 33.73 -26.70 27.00
C PRO A 407 32.51 -26.18 27.79
N ASP A 408 31.96 -27.03 28.66
CA ASP A 408 30.75 -26.76 29.45
C ASP A 408 30.85 -25.51 30.34
N ASP A 409 32.02 -25.26 30.91
CA ASP A 409 32.33 -24.08 31.74
C ASP A 409 32.26 -22.76 30.95
N LYS A 410 32.43 -22.81 29.62
CA LYS A 410 32.47 -21.65 28.72
C LYS A 410 31.18 -21.41 27.95
N ARG A 411 30.13 -22.22 28.18
CA ARG A 411 28.85 -22.11 27.44
C ARG A 411 28.03 -20.86 27.75
N HIS A 412 28.39 -20.09 28.78
CA HIS A 412 27.79 -18.80 29.11
C HIS A 412 28.31 -17.62 28.27
N ALA A 413 29.15 -17.88 27.25
CA ALA A 413 29.76 -16.86 26.41
C ALA A 413 28.73 -16.01 25.63
N VAL A 414 29.00 -14.72 25.53
CA VAL A 414 28.19 -13.78 24.75
C VAL A 414 28.41 -14.03 23.26
N ARG A 415 27.32 -14.21 22.53
CA ARG A 415 27.35 -14.52 21.09
C ARG A 415 27.53 -13.25 20.27
N VAL A 416 28.58 -13.20 19.47
CA VAL A 416 28.88 -12.06 18.59
C VAL A 416 29.21 -12.53 17.18
N ILE A 417 29.20 -11.61 16.22
CA ILE A 417 29.61 -11.90 14.83
C ILE A 417 31.13 -12.11 14.77
N GLN A 418 31.63 -12.72 13.68
CA GLN A 418 33.08 -12.91 13.47
C GLN A 418 33.84 -11.59 13.62
N SER A 419 35.06 -11.62 14.16
CA SER A 419 35.94 -10.45 14.19
C SER A 419 37.41 -10.82 14.09
N SER A 420 38.19 -10.01 13.37
CA SER A 420 39.66 -10.07 13.34
C SER A 420 40.34 -9.04 14.25
N THR A 421 39.62 -8.00 14.68
CA THR A 421 40.18 -6.93 15.51
C THR A 421 39.85 -7.21 16.97
N TYR A 422 40.83 -7.76 17.69
CA TYR A 422 40.64 -8.32 19.03
C TYR A 422 40.50 -7.26 20.12
N HIS A 423 39.49 -7.45 20.97
CA HIS A 423 39.55 -7.01 22.37
C HIS A 423 38.99 -8.03 23.36
N HIS A 424 38.47 -9.20 22.96
CA HIS A 424 37.72 -10.11 23.83
C HIS A 424 38.35 -11.50 23.97
N THR A 425 38.20 -12.13 25.13
CA THR A 425 38.54 -13.55 25.31
C THR A 425 37.52 -14.41 24.57
N THR A 426 37.97 -15.35 23.71
CA THR A 426 37.07 -16.24 22.96
C THR A 426 37.04 -17.64 23.56
N VAL A 427 35.95 -18.37 23.30
CA VAL A 427 35.75 -19.74 23.82
C VAL A 427 36.83 -20.72 23.35
N HIS A 428 37.33 -20.57 22.12
CA HIS A 428 38.26 -21.51 21.47
C HIS A 428 39.76 -21.19 21.67
N GLY A 429 40.12 -20.19 22.49
CA GLY A 429 41.53 -19.86 22.82
C GLY A 429 42.33 -19.24 21.67
N GLU A 430 43.49 -18.64 21.99
CA GLU A 430 44.35 -17.87 21.06
C GLU A 430 44.93 -18.67 19.87
N GLN A 431 44.84 -20.01 19.88
CA GLN A 431 45.62 -20.89 18.99
C GLN A 431 45.02 -21.17 17.61
N GLN A 432 43.86 -20.63 17.24
CA GLN A 432 43.36 -20.67 15.85
C GLN A 432 43.45 -19.28 15.22
N HIS A 433 44.67 -18.85 14.87
CA HIS A 433 44.90 -17.74 13.94
C HIS A 433 44.49 -18.18 12.51
N GLU A 434 43.19 -18.32 12.27
CA GLU A 434 42.64 -18.29 10.91
C GLU A 434 42.57 -16.83 10.44
N LYS A 435 43.21 -16.56 9.29
CA LYS A 435 43.18 -15.32 8.49
C LYS A 435 42.37 -14.15 9.06
N GLU A 436 43.04 -13.02 9.33
CA GLU A 436 42.36 -11.76 9.65
C GLU A 436 41.36 -11.37 8.57
N LEU A 437 40.08 -11.49 8.89
CA LEU A 437 38.97 -11.05 8.05
C LEU A 437 38.72 -9.56 8.28
N HIS A 438 39.02 -8.71 7.30
CA HIS A 438 38.75 -7.27 7.47
C HIS A 438 37.25 -6.96 7.52
N HIS A 439 36.81 -6.35 8.63
CA HIS A 439 35.41 -5.98 8.90
C HIS A 439 34.98 -4.61 8.36
N LEU A 440 35.90 -3.85 7.75
CA LEU A 440 35.59 -2.54 7.17
C LEU A 440 34.42 -2.60 6.18
N GLY A 441 34.35 -3.67 5.38
CA GLY A 441 33.24 -3.89 4.46
C GLY A 441 31.89 -4.07 5.18
N SER A 442 31.86 -4.66 6.37
CA SER A 442 30.62 -4.80 7.16
C SER A 442 30.11 -3.46 7.66
N ILE A 443 31.03 -2.58 8.12
CA ILE A 443 30.72 -1.22 8.57
C ILE A 443 30.16 -0.38 7.41
N ILE A 444 30.83 -0.46 6.25
CA ILE A 444 30.40 0.25 5.04
C ILE A 444 29.01 -0.23 4.63
N VAL A 445 28.78 -1.55 4.54
CA VAL A 445 27.48 -2.09 4.15
C VAL A 445 26.38 -1.58 5.08
N ILE A 446 26.50 -1.77 6.40
CA ILE A 446 25.41 -1.39 7.31
C ILE A 446 25.19 0.13 7.37
N SER A 447 26.25 0.93 7.27
CA SER A 447 26.12 2.40 7.35
C SER A 447 25.42 2.97 6.12
N PHE A 448 25.82 2.55 4.92
CA PHE A 448 25.20 3.01 3.68
C PHE A 448 23.78 2.49 3.51
N THR A 449 23.51 1.22 3.86
CA THR A 449 22.14 0.68 3.76
C THR A 449 21.21 1.39 4.73
N THR A 450 21.66 1.64 5.95
CA THR A 450 20.89 2.41 6.94
C THR A 450 20.62 3.84 6.47
N PHE A 451 21.62 4.51 5.85
CA PHE A 451 21.46 5.85 5.29
C PHE A 451 20.42 5.90 4.17
N PHE A 452 20.48 4.99 3.19
CA PHE A 452 19.53 4.96 2.07
C PHE A 452 18.11 4.63 2.53
N LEU A 453 17.96 3.68 3.45
CA LEU A 453 16.64 3.32 4.00
C LEU A 453 16.04 4.48 4.79
N PHE A 454 16.86 5.17 5.60
CA PHE A 454 16.40 6.33 6.36
C PHE A 454 15.93 7.49 5.45
N ILE A 455 16.61 7.74 4.33
CA ILE A 455 16.15 8.73 3.34
C ILE A 455 14.78 8.34 2.79
N THR A 456 14.59 7.09 2.38
CA THR A 456 13.31 6.60 1.86
C THR A 456 12.18 6.79 2.88
N ASP A 457 12.43 6.48 4.14
CA ASP A 457 11.44 6.64 5.21
C ASP A 457 11.12 8.11 5.51
N ILE A 458 12.10 9.02 5.43
CA ILE A 458 11.86 10.46 5.56
C ILE A 458 10.93 10.95 4.44
N PHE A 459 11.24 10.62 3.17
CA PHE A 459 10.40 11.05 2.04
C PHE A 459 8.98 10.53 2.18
N ARG A 460 8.84 9.26 2.57
CA ARG A 460 7.53 8.66 2.81
C ARG A 460 6.82 9.35 3.97
N CYS A 461 7.49 9.57 5.10
CA CYS A 461 6.94 10.26 6.25
C CYS A 461 6.44 11.65 5.87
N VAL A 462 7.28 12.48 5.25
CA VAL A 462 6.93 13.84 4.79
C VAL A 462 5.71 13.82 3.87
N SER A 463 5.61 12.84 2.95
CA SER A 463 4.47 12.73 2.04
C SER A 463 3.13 12.59 2.77
N THR A 464 3.09 11.95 3.94
CA THR A 464 1.84 11.76 4.70
C THR A 464 1.33 13.01 5.42
N PHE A 465 2.21 14.01 5.60
CA PHE A 465 1.84 15.30 6.20
C PHE A 465 1.37 16.31 5.16
N ILE A 466 1.58 16.04 3.87
CA ILE A 466 1.14 16.89 2.78
C ILE A 466 -0.26 16.44 2.35
N ASP A 467 -1.29 17.10 2.90
CA ASP A 467 -2.68 16.85 2.52
C ASP A 467 -3.02 17.54 1.20
N GLN A 468 -2.94 16.80 0.11
CA GLN A 468 -3.30 17.25 -1.23
C GLN A 468 -4.16 16.21 -1.94
N TYR A 469 -5.00 16.69 -2.86
CA TYR A 469 -5.66 15.85 -3.85
C TYR A 469 -4.74 15.63 -5.05
N ASN A 470 -4.96 14.55 -5.80
CA ASN A 470 -4.16 14.21 -6.97
C ASN A 470 -4.09 15.35 -8.00
N LYS A 471 -5.17 16.13 -8.17
CA LYS A 471 -5.24 17.27 -9.11
C LYS A 471 -4.12 18.29 -8.92
N ASN A 472 -3.74 18.54 -7.66
CA ASN A 472 -2.78 19.57 -7.27
C ASN A 472 -1.59 18.95 -6.52
N HIS A 473 -1.24 17.70 -6.84
CA HIS A 473 -0.15 17.02 -6.13
C HIS A 473 1.19 17.74 -6.37
N SER A 474 1.99 17.80 -5.32
CA SER A 474 3.36 18.30 -5.39
C SER A 474 4.29 17.24 -6.02
N TRP A 475 5.44 17.67 -6.53
CA TRP A 475 6.46 16.81 -7.16
C TRP A 475 6.87 15.57 -6.34
N ILE A 476 6.74 15.60 -5.01
CA ILE A 476 7.05 14.47 -4.12
C ILE A 476 6.16 13.25 -4.39
N PHE A 477 4.96 13.46 -4.94
CA PHE A 477 4.02 12.39 -5.28
C PHE A 477 4.23 11.84 -6.68
N ASP A 478 5.10 12.46 -7.50
CA ASP A 478 5.36 12.02 -8.87
C ASP A 478 5.82 10.55 -8.89
N PRO A 479 5.38 9.75 -9.89
CA PRO A 479 5.80 8.35 -10.03
C PRO A 479 7.32 8.15 -9.98
N VAL A 480 8.06 9.09 -10.56
CA VAL A 480 9.54 9.07 -10.61
C VAL A 480 10.14 9.01 -9.20
N VAL A 481 9.61 9.79 -8.25
CA VAL A 481 10.11 9.81 -6.88
C VAL A 481 9.92 8.46 -6.21
N MET A 482 8.76 7.82 -6.41
CA MET A 482 8.51 6.47 -5.90
C MET A 482 9.46 5.44 -6.52
N TYR A 483 9.70 5.48 -7.83
CA TYR A 483 10.65 4.56 -8.47
C TYR A 483 12.09 4.78 -8.01
N VAL A 484 12.50 6.00 -7.68
CA VAL A 484 13.81 6.27 -7.09
C VAL A 484 13.88 5.71 -5.66
N MET A 485 12.90 6.05 -4.81
CA MET A 485 12.94 5.70 -3.38
C MET A 485 12.66 4.22 -3.12
N PHE A 486 11.62 3.65 -3.73
CA PHE A 486 11.20 2.25 -3.51
C PHE A 486 11.81 1.28 -4.53
N GLY A 487 12.32 1.79 -5.65
CA GLY A 487 12.97 0.99 -6.68
C GLY A 487 14.49 1.09 -6.60
N ALA A 488 15.05 2.23 -7.00
CA ALA A 488 16.49 2.39 -7.21
C ALA A 488 17.31 2.32 -5.91
N LEU A 489 16.93 3.05 -4.86
CA LEU A 489 17.64 3.01 -3.58
C LEU A 489 17.58 1.63 -2.94
N GLU A 490 16.41 0.99 -2.96
CA GLU A 490 16.27 -0.38 -2.47
C GLU A 490 17.06 -1.38 -3.32
N THR A 491 17.18 -1.15 -4.63
CA THR A 491 18.05 -1.96 -5.50
C THR A 491 19.51 -1.85 -5.07
N ILE A 492 19.99 -0.64 -4.76
CA ILE A 492 21.34 -0.42 -4.23
C ILE A 492 21.53 -1.17 -2.91
N VAL A 493 20.58 -1.05 -1.98
CA VAL A 493 20.62 -1.76 -0.69
C VAL A 493 20.71 -3.27 -0.88
N ASN A 494 19.90 -3.84 -1.77
CA ASN A 494 19.92 -5.28 -2.06
C ASN A 494 21.24 -5.72 -2.69
N LEU A 495 21.82 -4.94 -3.61
CA LEU A 495 23.14 -5.20 -4.16
C LEU A 495 24.21 -5.19 -3.06
N MET A 496 24.15 -4.24 -2.13
CA MET A 496 25.08 -4.19 -0.99
C MET A 496 24.92 -5.40 -0.07
N TYR A 497 23.70 -5.91 0.14
CA TYR A 497 23.46 -7.10 0.94
C TYR A 497 23.98 -8.38 0.27
N ILE A 498 23.72 -8.55 -1.02
CA ILE A 498 24.13 -9.73 -1.79
C ILE A 498 25.66 -9.74 -1.98
N LEU A 499 26.24 -8.66 -2.50
CA LEU A 499 27.68 -8.55 -2.75
C LEU A 499 28.46 -8.47 -1.44
N GLY A 500 27.89 -7.81 -0.43
CA GLY A 500 28.44 -7.78 0.91
C GLY A 500 28.37 -9.12 1.62
N ARG A 501 27.61 -10.11 1.14
CA ARG A 501 27.40 -11.40 1.81
C ARG A 501 27.06 -11.22 3.29
N ILE A 502 25.98 -10.48 3.53
CA ILE A 502 25.52 -10.20 4.91
C ILE A 502 25.20 -11.46 5.70
N ASP A 503 24.86 -12.56 5.00
CA ASP A 503 24.65 -13.88 5.57
C ASP A 503 25.90 -14.45 6.25
N LEU A 504 27.09 -14.01 5.82
CA LEU A 504 28.36 -14.37 6.45
C LEU A 504 28.81 -13.28 7.42
N ARG A 505 28.74 -12.00 7.03
CA ARG A 505 29.26 -10.88 7.82
C ARG A 505 28.51 -10.62 9.12
N PHE A 506 27.20 -10.85 9.13
CA PHE A 506 26.33 -10.59 10.27
C PHE A 506 25.78 -11.88 10.88
N TYR A 507 26.39 -13.03 10.55
CA TYR A 507 26.01 -14.29 11.16
C TYR A 507 26.31 -14.28 12.65
N LYS A 508 25.30 -14.60 13.45
CA LYS A 508 25.39 -14.79 14.89
C LYS A 508 25.09 -16.26 15.17
N PRO A 509 26.00 -17.00 15.85
CA PRO A 509 25.81 -18.42 16.10
C PRO A 509 24.65 -18.69 17.06
N ASP A 510 24.16 -19.93 17.05
CA ASP A 510 23.07 -20.37 17.92
C ASP A 510 23.46 -20.31 19.41
N ALA A 511 22.46 -20.32 20.29
CA ALA A 511 22.71 -20.37 21.74
C ALA A 511 23.38 -21.69 22.12
N LEU A 512 24.41 -21.60 22.98
CA LEU A 512 25.02 -22.78 23.58
C LEU A 512 24.09 -23.29 24.67
N GLU A 513 23.68 -24.55 24.60
CA GLU A 513 22.81 -25.16 25.62
C GLU A 513 23.58 -25.30 26.93
N ALA A 514 22.98 -24.86 28.04
CA ALA A 514 23.60 -25.00 29.35
C ALA A 514 23.81 -26.50 29.69
N PRO A 515 24.90 -26.85 30.40
CA PRO A 515 25.10 -28.22 30.85
C PRO A 515 23.91 -28.66 31.71
N VAL A 516 23.26 -29.77 31.34
CA VAL A 516 22.23 -30.37 32.19
C VAL A 516 22.92 -30.83 33.46
N ALA A 517 22.67 -30.15 34.57
CA ALA A 517 23.17 -30.57 35.86
C ALA A 517 22.52 -31.91 36.23
N THR A 518 23.23 -33.02 35.96
CA THR A 518 22.86 -34.32 36.49
C THR A 518 23.05 -34.27 38.00
N SER A 519 21.95 -34.02 38.72
CA SER A 519 21.93 -33.94 40.17
C SER A 519 22.41 -35.25 40.79
N THR A 520 23.67 -35.27 41.24
CA THR A 520 24.12 -36.21 42.28
C THR A 520 24.10 -35.45 43.59
N SER A 521 23.11 -35.78 44.42
CA SER A 521 22.91 -35.22 45.74
C SER A 521 24.12 -35.54 46.65
N SER A 522 24.75 -34.53 47.25
CA SER A 522 24.71 -34.31 48.71
C SER A 522 25.85 -33.40 49.25
N VAL A 523 25.40 -32.36 49.99
CA VAL A 523 25.97 -31.73 51.21
C VAL A 523 27.05 -30.62 51.09
N HIS A 524 26.61 -29.39 51.46
CA HIS A 524 27.27 -28.19 52.06
C HIS A 524 28.54 -27.61 51.38
N ASP A 525 28.74 -26.30 51.15
CA ASP A 525 28.39 -25.07 51.90
C ASP A 525 28.13 -23.86 50.98
N ASP A 526 27.49 -22.83 51.55
CA ASP A 526 27.06 -21.56 50.96
C ASP A 526 28.18 -20.71 50.32
N VAL A 527 28.02 -20.33 49.03
CA VAL A 527 28.44 -19.02 48.50
C VAL A 527 27.48 -18.58 47.39
N GLU A 528 26.87 -17.42 47.60
CA GLU A 528 26.00 -16.67 46.71
C GLU A 528 26.63 -16.43 45.32
N LYS A 529 26.01 -16.98 44.26
CA LYS A 529 26.25 -16.58 42.87
C LYS A 529 24.97 -16.67 42.05
N ALA A 530 24.48 -15.50 41.64
CA ALA A 530 23.34 -15.36 40.75
C ALA A 530 23.68 -15.89 39.34
N SER A 531 23.05 -16.99 38.96
CA SER A 531 22.97 -17.48 37.57
C SER A 531 21.59 -17.16 37.00
N PRO A 532 21.47 -16.51 35.83
CA PRO A 532 20.19 -16.40 35.16
C PRO A 532 19.97 -17.59 34.22
N SER A 533 18.84 -18.25 34.44
CA SER A 533 18.19 -19.26 33.62
C SER A 533 18.03 -18.86 32.16
N ALA A 534 18.12 -19.87 31.30
CA ALA A 534 17.78 -19.85 29.89
C ALA A 534 16.29 -19.55 29.66
N SER A 535 16.00 -18.66 28.72
CA SER A 535 14.77 -18.69 27.92
C SER A 535 15.03 -17.99 26.59
N SER A 536 15.02 -18.74 25.49
CA SER A 536 14.64 -18.26 24.15
C SER A 536 14.68 -19.43 23.17
N ASN A 537 13.78 -20.39 23.35
CA ASN A 537 13.20 -21.10 22.22
C ASN A 537 11.90 -20.39 21.91
N GLU A 538 11.96 -19.37 21.06
CA GLU A 538 10.82 -18.85 20.32
C GLU A 538 11.31 -17.74 19.38
N GLU A 539 11.52 -18.09 18.12
CA GLU A 539 11.18 -17.21 17.01
C GLU A 539 11.11 -18.04 15.71
N VAL A 540 9.98 -17.86 14.99
CA VAL A 540 9.64 -18.32 13.62
C VAL A 540 8.89 -19.66 13.46
N ALA A 541 8.12 -20.12 14.46
CA ALA A 541 7.13 -21.20 14.24
C ALA A 541 5.65 -20.74 14.22
N ALA A 542 5.36 -19.47 14.54
CA ALA A 542 3.99 -19.01 14.76
C ALA A 542 3.20 -18.59 13.51
N VAL A 543 3.44 -19.19 12.33
CA VAL A 543 2.65 -18.91 11.10
C VAL A 543 2.27 -20.18 10.30
N VAL A 544 2.48 -21.40 10.81
CA VAL A 544 2.15 -22.63 10.03
C VAL A 544 1.19 -23.62 10.72
N ASP A 545 0.94 -23.54 12.02
CA ASP A 545 0.18 -24.60 12.73
C ASP A 545 -1.27 -24.26 13.13
N GLU A 546 -1.97 -23.40 12.39
CA GLU A 546 -3.39 -23.09 12.67
C GLU A 546 -4.40 -23.78 11.72
N GLU A 547 -3.98 -24.78 10.94
CA GLU A 547 -4.90 -25.49 10.02
C GLU A 547 -5.11 -27.00 10.31
N GLN A 548 -4.63 -27.52 11.46
CA GLN A 548 -4.80 -28.95 11.80
C GLN A 548 -5.58 -29.26 13.08
N ASN A 549 -6.20 -28.29 13.76
CA ASN A 549 -6.96 -28.56 14.99
C ASN A 549 -8.47 -28.30 14.90
N ILE A 550 -9.05 -28.33 13.69
CA ILE A 550 -10.50 -28.35 13.48
C ILE A 550 -10.87 -29.66 12.78
N THR A 551 -10.71 -30.81 13.46
CA THR A 551 -11.33 -32.08 13.03
C THR A 551 -11.39 -33.15 14.14
N THR A 552 -11.22 -32.80 15.42
CA THR A 552 -11.22 -33.80 16.50
C THR A 552 -12.07 -33.43 17.72
N GLU A 553 -13.04 -32.52 17.59
CA GLU A 553 -14.03 -32.25 18.64
C GLU A 553 -15.48 -32.66 18.29
N GLU A 554 -15.73 -33.28 17.13
CA GLU A 554 -17.10 -33.63 16.73
C GLU A 554 -17.51 -35.09 17.02
N ASN A 555 -16.74 -35.85 17.82
CA ASN A 555 -17.01 -37.30 17.99
C ASN A 555 -17.08 -37.84 19.44
N VAL A 556 -17.33 -36.99 20.45
CA VAL A 556 -17.53 -37.45 21.85
C VAL A 556 -18.87 -37.02 22.46
N ALA A 557 -19.74 -36.33 21.71
CA ALA A 557 -21.08 -35.96 22.18
C ALA A 557 -22.19 -36.75 21.45
N ASN A 558 -22.10 -38.08 21.40
CA ASN A 558 -23.29 -38.91 21.16
C ASN A 558 -23.14 -40.33 21.75
N LYS A 559 -23.26 -40.42 23.08
CA LYS A 559 -23.58 -41.66 23.78
C LYS A 559 -24.31 -41.32 25.08
N ASN A 560 -25.61 -41.09 24.95
CA ASN A 560 -26.70 -41.57 25.82
C ASN A 560 -28.02 -40.94 25.39
#